data_AF-A0A662RB15-F1
#
_entry.id   AF-A0A662RB15-F1
#
_cell.length_a   1.000
_cell.length_b   1.000
_cell.length_c   1.000
_cell.angle_alpha   90.00
_cell.angle_beta   90.00
_cell.angle_gamma   90.00
#
_symmetry.space_group_name_H-M   'P 1'
#
loop_
_entity.id
_entity.type
_entity.pdbx_description
1 polymer ?
#
loop_
_entity_poly.entity_id
_entity_poly.type
_entity_poly.pdbx_seq_one_letter_code
_entity_poly.pdbx_strand_id
1 'polypeptide(L)'
;MVITVSHLVFSYFGFLHTDVDSARYMLSALVQSEAAVIAIVATLSLVGVQLAAQSYSVRVVEVFRKTPDLWILLLIYGVTIFWGLGVLKLIESGSSQPGGLSNLEVHISFAYYLGVFVFVALVPYILSTLDLLKPSTVIKVLAEGITEESILSAIDEAPDKVHGKDPIQPIVDIVRVSLMKSDYETARAGLSAIEDRTIHIVKSLEESEQISDKTKLENVLKCLFTHIRRTGFLAANRKVGDPTLLATIILYNYGKRSAERGFEDSTWWAVVSIGRLGELIVELKFNTFVMHTIQSLE
;
A
#
# COMPACT_ATOMS: atom_id res chain seq x y z
N MET A 1 -13.35 -0.95 -24.78
CA MET A 1 -14.63 -1.66 -24.65
C MET A 1 -15.71 -0.80 -23.96
N VAL A 2 -15.40 -0.10 -22.87
CA VAL A 2 -16.35 0.84 -22.20
C VAL A 2 -16.74 2.03 -23.11
N ILE A 3 -15.77 2.61 -23.83
CA ILE A 3 -15.99 3.74 -24.76
C ILE A 3 -16.96 3.36 -25.89
N THR A 4 -16.81 2.15 -26.45
CA THR A 4 -17.65 1.66 -27.55
C THR A 4 -19.07 1.30 -27.10
N VAL A 5 -19.23 0.75 -25.88
CA VAL A 5 -20.56 0.46 -25.32
C VAL A 5 -21.29 1.76 -24.96
N SER A 6 -20.58 2.74 -24.39
CA SER A 6 -21.13 4.07 -24.06
C SER A 6 -21.62 4.81 -25.32
N HIS A 7 -20.83 4.80 -26.40
CA HIS A 7 -21.23 5.37 -27.70
C HIS A 7 -22.48 4.69 -28.30
N LEU A 8 -22.58 3.38 -28.16
CA LEU A 8 -23.69 2.59 -28.71
C LEU A 8 -24.98 2.84 -27.92
N VAL A 9 -24.90 2.96 -26.59
CA VAL A 9 -26.02 3.33 -25.72
C VAL A 9 -26.50 4.76 -26.01
N PHE A 10 -25.58 5.72 -26.19
CA PHE A 10 -25.94 7.11 -26.51
C PHE A 10 -26.64 7.27 -27.87
N SER A 11 -26.15 6.54 -28.88
CA SER A 11 -26.78 6.53 -30.21
C SER A 11 -28.13 5.81 -30.21
N TYR A 12 -28.33 4.82 -29.34
CA TYR A 12 -29.56 4.03 -29.27
C TYR A 12 -30.69 4.74 -28.52
N PHE A 13 -30.38 5.56 -27.50
CA PHE A 13 -31.39 6.25 -26.68
C PHE A 13 -31.92 7.59 -27.24
N GLY A 14 -31.43 8.07 -28.39
CA GLY A 14 -32.01 9.24 -29.04
C GLY A 14 -31.90 10.54 -28.22
N PHE A 15 -30.85 10.70 -27.41
CA PHE A 15 -30.59 11.88 -26.57
C PHE A 15 -30.37 13.20 -27.35
N LEU A 16 -30.42 13.15 -28.69
CA LEU A 16 -30.19 14.24 -29.64
C LEU A 16 -31.35 15.24 -29.74
N HIS A 17 -32.48 15.04 -29.06
CA HIS A 17 -33.55 16.02 -28.93
C HIS A 17 -33.89 16.20 -27.46
N THR A 18 -33.22 17.15 -26.80
CA THR A 18 -33.49 17.49 -25.41
C THR A 18 -34.02 18.92 -25.35
N ASP A 19 -35.22 19.08 -24.77
CA ASP A 19 -35.77 20.38 -24.44
C ASP A 19 -34.86 21.15 -23.47
N VAL A 20 -34.71 22.46 -23.69
CA VAL A 20 -33.67 23.28 -23.02
C VAL A 20 -33.85 23.29 -21.49
N ASP A 21 -35.08 23.33 -21.00
CA ASP A 21 -35.36 23.32 -19.56
C ASP A 21 -35.04 21.97 -18.95
N SER A 22 -35.44 20.89 -19.63
CA SER A 22 -35.12 19.51 -19.21
C SER A 22 -33.61 19.26 -19.18
N ALA A 23 -32.87 19.78 -20.17
CA ALA A 23 -31.40 19.71 -20.20
C ALA A 23 -30.77 20.46 -19.03
N ARG A 24 -31.27 21.66 -18.70
CA ARG A 24 -30.77 22.46 -17.57
C ARG A 24 -30.96 21.74 -16.24
N TYR A 25 -32.15 21.17 -16.00
CA TYR A 25 -32.44 20.42 -14.78
C TYR A 25 -31.56 19.17 -14.67
N MET A 26 -31.47 18.39 -15.74
CA MET A 26 -30.72 17.14 -15.71
C MET A 26 -29.21 17.36 -15.60
N LEU A 27 -28.67 18.39 -16.26
CA LEU A 27 -27.26 18.78 -16.12
C LEU A 27 -26.95 19.32 -14.71
N SER A 28 -27.87 20.08 -14.10
CA SER A 28 -27.72 20.55 -12.73
C SER A 28 -27.71 19.38 -11.74
N ALA A 29 -28.61 18.41 -11.92
CA ALA A 29 -28.64 17.20 -11.12
C ALA A 29 -27.37 16.36 -11.29
N LEU A 30 -26.84 16.27 -12.52
CA LEU A 30 -25.57 15.58 -12.82
C LEU A 30 -24.42 16.22 -12.04
N VAL A 31 -24.20 17.53 -12.21
CA VAL A 31 -23.11 18.27 -11.52
C VAL A 31 -23.24 18.15 -10.00
N GLN A 32 -24.45 18.26 -9.46
CA GLN A 32 -24.69 18.09 -8.02
C GLN A 32 -24.35 16.67 -7.54
N SER A 33 -24.74 15.64 -8.29
CA SER A 33 -24.42 14.25 -7.97
C SER A 33 -22.92 13.96 -8.04
N GLU A 34 -22.22 14.51 -9.03
CA GLU A 34 -20.77 14.41 -9.16
C GLU A 34 -20.04 15.06 -7.98
N ALA A 35 -20.46 16.26 -7.59
CA ALA A 35 -19.92 16.95 -6.41
C ALA A 35 -20.14 16.13 -5.12
N ALA A 36 -21.32 15.53 -4.95
CA ALA A 36 -21.61 14.68 -3.81
C ALA A 36 -20.75 13.40 -3.79
N VAL A 37 -20.55 12.75 -4.94
CA VAL A 37 -19.68 11.57 -5.07
C VAL A 37 -18.23 11.91 -4.70
N ILE A 38 -17.68 13.03 -5.18
CA ILE A 38 -16.33 13.46 -4.81
C ILE A 38 -16.22 13.66 -3.30
N ALA A 39 -17.22 14.30 -2.67
CA ALA A 39 -17.22 14.52 -1.23
C ALA A 39 -17.19 13.19 -0.44
N ILE A 40 -17.96 12.19 -0.89
CA ILE A 40 -17.96 10.85 -0.30
C ILE A 40 -16.61 10.16 -0.52
N VAL A 41 -16.06 10.21 -1.73
CA VAL A 41 -14.75 9.60 -2.04
C VAL A 41 -13.64 10.23 -1.20
N ALA A 42 -13.63 11.56 -1.07
CA ALA A 42 -12.66 12.27 -0.26
C ALA A 42 -12.76 11.88 1.23
N THR A 43 -13.98 11.75 1.77
CA THR A 43 -14.18 11.35 3.17
C THR A 43 -13.79 9.89 3.41
N LEU A 44 -14.18 8.95 2.55
CA LEU A 44 -13.78 7.55 2.65
C LEU A 44 -12.26 7.38 2.51
N SER A 45 -11.62 8.13 1.62
CA SER A 45 -10.17 8.12 1.47
C SER A 45 -9.46 8.63 2.72
N LEU A 46 -9.97 9.70 3.32
CA LEU A 46 -9.43 10.23 4.58
C LEU A 46 -9.59 9.21 5.72
N VAL A 47 -10.74 8.53 5.83
CA VAL A 47 -10.97 7.45 6.79
C VAL A 47 -10.01 6.28 6.55
N GLY A 48 -9.79 5.89 5.29
CA GLY A 48 -8.82 4.86 4.91
C GLY A 48 -7.41 5.21 5.37
N VAL A 49 -6.98 6.46 5.15
CA VAL A 49 -5.70 6.99 5.63
C VAL A 49 -5.62 6.96 7.16
N GLN A 50 -6.69 7.35 7.86
CA GLN A 50 -6.75 7.31 9.33
C GLN A 50 -6.63 5.88 9.87
N LEU A 51 -7.35 4.92 9.28
CA LEU A 51 -7.29 3.51 9.65
C LEU A 51 -5.90 2.92 9.37
N ALA A 52 -5.27 3.29 8.25
CA ALA A 52 -3.91 2.87 7.92
C ALA A 52 -2.89 3.45 8.90
N ALA A 53 -2.99 4.74 9.24
CA ALA A 53 -2.14 5.39 10.23
C ALA A 53 -2.25 4.73 11.62
N GLN A 54 -3.46 4.33 12.01
CA GLN A 54 -3.72 3.64 13.28
C GLN A 54 -3.30 2.17 13.27
N SER A 55 -3.34 1.50 12.11
CA SER A 55 -3.12 0.06 12.03
C SER A 55 -1.68 -0.32 11.66
N TYR A 56 -0.93 0.54 10.97
CA TYR A 56 0.29 0.13 10.28
C TYR A 56 1.51 1.03 10.51
N SER A 57 1.44 2.06 11.38
CA SER A 57 2.45 3.11 11.65
C SER A 57 2.38 4.31 10.69
N VAL A 58 2.73 5.50 11.21
CA VAL A 58 2.61 6.81 10.54
C VAL A 58 3.34 6.85 9.19
N ARG A 59 4.38 6.02 9.01
CA ARG A 59 5.15 5.93 7.76
C ARG A 59 4.37 5.32 6.58
N VAL A 60 3.32 4.54 6.84
CA VAL A 60 2.48 3.92 5.79
C VAL A 60 1.57 4.93 5.09
N VAL A 61 1.31 6.08 5.73
CA VAL A 61 0.55 7.19 5.12
C VAL A 61 1.24 7.76 3.88
N GLU A 62 2.58 7.73 3.83
CA GLU A 62 3.33 8.21 2.66
C GLU A 62 3.09 7.34 1.41
N VAL A 63 2.74 6.06 1.59
CA VAL A 63 2.39 5.15 0.50
C VAL A 63 1.02 5.49 -0.08
N PHE A 64 0.03 5.75 0.78
CA PHE A 64 -1.30 6.21 0.36
C PHE A 64 -1.27 7.59 -0.32
N ARG A 65 -0.29 8.45 0.01
CA ARG A 65 -0.11 9.72 -0.69
C ARG A 65 0.48 9.55 -2.09
N LYS A 66 1.23 8.47 -2.34
CA LYS A 66 1.89 8.18 -3.61
C LYS A 66 0.99 7.47 -4.62
N THR A 67 -0.19 6.98 -4.25
CA THR A 67 -1.13 6.37 -5.21
C THR A 67 -1.75 7.46 -6.09
N PRO A 68 -1.45 7.49 -7.41
CA PRO A 68 -1.92 8.55 -8.31
C PRO A 68 -3.42 8.46 -8.59
N ASP A 69 -4.03 7.30 -8.35
CA ASP A 69 -5.41 6.96 -8.69
C ASP A 69 -6.43 7.98 -8.11
N LEU A 70 -6.26 8.38 -6.85
CA LEU A 70 -7.15 9.35 -6.19
C LEU A 70 -7.04 10.74 -6.82
N TRP A 71 -5.82 11.19 -7.11
CA TRP A 71 -5.57 12.50 -7.70
C TRP A 71 -6.08 12.57 -9.14
N ILE A 72 -5.88 11.50 -9.91
CA ILE A 72 -6.40 11.37 -11.27
C ILE A 72 -7.93 11.41 -11.25
N LEU A 73 -8.57 10.66 -10.35
CA LEU A 73 -10.02 10.66 -10.23
C LEU A 73 -10.55 12.06 -9.87
N LEU A 74 -9.95 12.71 -8.87
CA LEU A 74 -10.36 14.05 -8.44
C LEU A 74 -10.21 15.09 -9.55
N LEU A 75 -9.13 14.99 -10.35
CA LEU A 75 -8.92 15.85 -11.50
C LEU A 75 -9.97 15.63 -12.58
N ILE A 76 -10.24 14.37 -12.96
CA ILE A 76 -11.23 14.03 -13.99
C ILE A 76 -12.62 14.51 -13.59
N TYR A 77 -13.03 14.23 -12.34
CA TYR A 77 -14.30 14.71 -11.79
C TYR A 77 -14.35 16.25 -11.74
N GLY A 78 -13.25 16.90 -11.33
CA GLY A 78 -13.16 18.36 -11.32
C GLY A 78 -13.37 18.97 -12.71
N VAL A 79 -12.68 18.44 -13.72
CA VAL A 79 -12.85 18.86 -15.13
C VAL A 79 -14.30 18.65 -15.59
N THR A 80 -14.91 17.55 -15.19
CA THR A 80 -16.30 17.21 -15.55
C THR A 80 -17.30 18.20 -14.95
N ILE A 81 -17.16 18.52 -13.66
CA ILE A 81 -17.97 19.54 -12.99
C ILE A 81 -17.77 20.92 -13.65
N PHE A 82 -16.53 21.33 -13.91
CA PHE A 82 -16.25 22.61 -14.55
C PHE A 82 -16.87 22.69 -15.95
N TRP A 83 -16.78 21.60 -16.72
CA TRP A 83 -17.42 21.51 -18.02
C TRP A 83 -18.94 21.59 -17.92
N GLY A 84 -19.56 20.81 -17.01
CA GLY A 84 -21.01 20.83 -16.77
C GLY A 84 -21.53 22.20 -16.33
N LEU A 85 -20.84 22.89 -15.43
CA LEU A 85 -21.17 24.27 -15.04
C LEU A 85 -20.99 25.26 -16.20
N GLY A 86 -19.95 25.08 -17.02
CA GLY A 86 -19.71 25.89 -18.22
C GLY A 86 -20.85 25.77 -19.22
N VAL A 87 -21.30 24.53 -19.48
CA VAL A 87 -22.46 24.26 -20.35
C VAL A 87 -23.74 24.83 -19.74
N LEU A 88 -23.94 24.73 -18.42
CA LEU A 88 -25.11 25.30 -17.75
C LEU A 88 -25.19 26.83 -17.92
N LYS A 89 -24.05 27.52 -17.79
CA LYS A 89 -23.95 28.98 -18.03
C LYS A 89 -24.18 29.35 -19.50
N LEU A 90 -23.71 28.51 -20.42
CA LEU A 90 -23.94 28.66 -21.87
C LEU A 90 -25.41 28.50 -22.23
N ILE A 91 -26.13 27.55 -21.62
CA ILE A 91 -27.58 27.38 -21.81
C ILE A 91 -28.34 28.65 -21.37
N GLU A 92 -28.01 29.17 -20.19
CA GLU A 92 -28.62 30.40 -19.65
C GLU A 92 -28.34 31.65 -20.50
N SER A 93 -27.19 31.69 -21.16
CA SER A 93 -26.80 32.80 -22.06
C SER A 93 -27.33 32.61 -23.49
N GLY A 94 -27.52 31.37 -23.93
CA GLY A 94 -27.89 30.98 -25.29
C GLY A 94 -29.40 31.02 -25.57
N SER A 95 -30.25 31.02 -24.53
CA SER A 95 -31.70 31.27 -24.64
C SER A 95 -32.06 32.65 -25.21
N SER A 96 -31.07 33.51 -25.47
CA SER A 96 -31.25 34.86 -26.01
C SER A 96 -30.93 35.01 -27.51
N GLN A 97 -30.47 33.96 -28.22
CA GLN A 97 -30.15 34.07 -29.66
C GLN A 97 -30.61 32.87 -30.52
N PRO A 98 -31.41 33.09 -31.58
CA PRO A 98 -31.91 32.06 -32.46
C PRO A 98 -30.84 31.67 -33.49
N GLY A 99 -30.10 30.58 -33.24
CA GLY A 99 -29.11 30.04 -34.19
C GLY A 99 -28.01 29.17 -33.58
N GLY A 100 -27.84 29.19 -32.26
CA GLY A 100 -26.79 28.43 -31.55
C GLY A 100 -27.14 27.00 -31.12
N LEU A 101 -28.38 26.55 -31.37
CA LEU A 101 -28.95 25.32 -30.78
C LEU A 101 -28.16 24.04 -31.14
N SER A 102 -27.71 23.88 -32.39
CA SER A 102 -26.96 22.68 -32.82
C SER A 102 -25.61 22.53 -32.12
N ASN A 103 -24.88 23.62 -31.88
CA ASN A 103 -23.62 23.55 -31.13
C ASN A 103 -23.87 23.30 -29.64
N LEU A 104 -24.94 23.85 -29.08
CA LEU A 104 -25.31 23.66 -27.66
C LEU A 104 -25.69 22.21 -27.36
N GLU A 105 -26.46 21.56 -28.24
CA GLU A 105 -26.85 20.14 -28.11
C GLU A 105 -25.64 19.20 -28.07
N VAL A 106 -24.60 19.48 -28.86
CA VAL A 106 -23.35 18.70 -28.85
C VAL A 106 -22.63 18.85 -27.51
N HIS A 107 -22.58 20.06 -26.95
CA HIS A 107 -21.93 20.31 -25.65
C HIS A 107 -22.70 19.65 -24.49
N ILE A 108 -24.03 19.66 -24.54
CA ILE A 108 -24.91 18.98 -23.58
C ILE A 108 -24.71 17.46 -23.67
N SER A 109 -24.76 16.90 -24.87
CA SER A 109 -24.56 15.46 -25.09
C SER A 109 -23.18 15.00 -24.62
N PHE A 110 -22.15 15.82 -24.88
CA PHE A 110 -20.79 15.55 -24.42
C PHE A 110 -20.68 15.60 -22.89
N ALA A 111 -21.34 16.56 -22.22
CA ALA A 111 -21.37 16.64 -20.77
C ALA A 111 -22.01 15.39 -20.14
N TYR A 112 -23.12 14.89 -20.71
CA TYR A 112 -23.73 13.64 -20.22
C TYR A 112 -22.86 12.42 -20.48
N TYR A 113 -22.20 12.33 -21.63
CA TYR A 113 -21.24 11.27 -21.89
C TYR A 113 -20.09 11.28 -20.86
N LEU A 114 -19.56 12.46 -20.56
CA LEU A 114 -18.50 12.65 -19.56
C LEU A 114 -18.98 12.22 -18.17
N GLY A 115 -20.20 12.61 -17.77
CA GLY A 115 -20.79 12.20 -16.50
C GLY A 115 -20.95 10.68 -16.36
N VAL A 116 -21.51 10.01 -17.37
CA VAL A 116 -21.61 8.54 -17.37
C VAL A 116 -20.24 7.88 -17.31
N PHE A 117 -19.27 8.39 -18.08
CA PHE A 117 -17.89 7.90 -18.05
C PHE A 117 -17.28 7.99 -16.65
N VAL A 118 -17.49 9.11 -15.97
CA VAL A 118 -17.01 9.40 -14.62
C VAL A 118 -17.65 8.46 -13.58
N PHE A 119 -18.94 8.20 -13.68
CA PHE A 119 -19.62 7.18 -12.85
C PHE A 119 -19.05 5.78 -13.05
N VAL A 120 -18.76 5.39 -14.29
CA VAL A 120 -18.16 4.08 -14.57
C VAL A 120 -16.72 4.01 -14.04
N ALA A 121 -15.96 5.10 -14.13
CA ALA A 121 -14.59 5.20 -13.60
C ALA A 121 -14.53 5.08 -12.07
N LEU A 122 -15.63 5.36 -11.36
CA LEU A 122 -15.72 5.18 -9.91
C LEU A 122 -15.57 3.71 -9.49
N VAL A 123 -16.11 2.77 -10.26
CA VAL A 123 -16.08 1.34 -9.93
C VAL A 123 -14.64 0.79 -9.80
N PRO A 124 -13.76 0.92 -10.80
CA PRO A 124 -12.38 0.43 -10.67
C PRO A 124 -11.62 1.16 -9.56
N TYR A 125 -11.91 2.45 -9.31
CA TYR A 125 -11.31 3.19 -8.21
C TYR A 125 -11.71 2.64 -6.83
N ILE A 126 -12.99 2.33 -6.61
CA ILE A 126 -13.47 1.72 -5.36
C ILE A 126 -12.77 0.37 -5.16
N LEU A 127 -12.69 -0.46 -6.20
CA LEU A 127 -12.02 -1.76 -6.12
C LEU A 127 -10.53 -1.61 -5.77
N SER A 128 -9.80 -0.69 -6.42
CA SER A 128 -8.40 -0.38 -6.12
C SER A 128 -8.22 0.10 -4.67
N THR A 129 -9.10 0.97 -4.20
CA THR A 129 -9.06 1.49 -2.83
C THR A 129 -9.32 0.38 -1.79
N LEU A 130 -10.30 -0.49 -2.04
CA LEU A 130 -10.58 -1.64 -1.17
C LEU A 130 -9.41 -2.62 -1.13
N ASP A 131 -8.71 -2.82 -2.25
CA ASP A 131 -7.50 -3.65 -2.28
C ASP A 131 -6.35 -3.03 -1.49
N LEU A 132 -6.19 -1.71 -1.48
CA LEU A 132 -5.20 -1.00 -0.66
C LEU A 132 -5.51 -1.05 0.85
N LEU A 133 -6.76 -1.31 1.25
CA LEU A 133 -7.08 -1.54 2.66
C LEU A 133 -6.63 -2.91 3.17
N LYS A 134 -6.36 -3.86 2.26
CA LYS A 134 -5.89 -5.19 2.66
C LYS A 134 -4.43 -5.11 3.14
N PRO A 135 -4.11 -5.64 4.34
CA PRO A 135 -2.75 -5.63 4.86
C PRO A 135 -1.72 -6.23 3.89
N SER A 136 -2.10 -7.30 3.17
CA SER A 136 -1.25 -7.96 2.18
C SER A 136 -0.80 -7.02 1.05
N THR A 137 -1.70 -6.16 0.57
CA THR A 137 -1.42 -5.21 -0.52
C THR A 137 -0.49 -4.11 -0.03
N VAL A 138 -0.75 -3.57 1.16
CA VAL A 138 0.11 -2.55 1.79
C VAL A 138 1.51 -3.09 2.01
N ILE A 139 1.64 -4.30 2.55
CA ILE A 139 2.92 -4.99 2.74
C ILE A 139 3.65 -5.14 1.41
N LYS A 140 2.95 -5.57 0.34
CA LYS A 140 3.56 -5.73 -0.98
C LYS A 140 4.10 -4.42 -1.55
N VAL A 141 3.31 -3.34 -1.50
CA VAL A 141 3.75 -2.02 -1.99
C VAL A 141 4.94 -1.50 -1.19
N LEU A 142 4.96 -1.70 0.12
CA LEU A 142 6.11 -1.35 0.95
C LEU A 142 7.34 -2.20 0.61
N ALA A 143 7.15 -3.50 0.38
CA ALA A 143 8.21 -4.42 0.03
C ALA A 143 8.84 -4.09 -1.33
N GLU A 144 8.06 -3.61 -2.29
CA GLU A 144 8.60 -3.09 -3.56
C GLU A 144 9.57 -1.92 -3.37
N GLY A 145 9.40 -1.14 -2.30
CA GLY A 145 10.34 -0.10 -1.88
C GLY A 145 11.64 -0.60 -1.25
N ILE A 146 11.74 -1.89 -0.90
CA ILE A 146 12.98 -2.53 -0.43
C ILE A 146 13.81 -2.91 -1.66
N THR A 147 14.77 -2.05 -1.98
CA THR A 147 15.77 -2.22 -3.04
C THR A 147 17.18 -2.15 -2.46
N GLU A 148 18.17 -2.72 -3.17
CA GLU A 148 19.59 -2.59 -2.79
C GLU A 148 19.97 -1.14 -2.49
N GLU A 149 19.65 -0.24 -3.43
CA GLU A 149 19.97 1.19 -3.35
C GLU A 149 19.32 1.85 -2.13
N SER A 150 18.05 1.52 -1.84
CA SER A 150 17.36 2.05 -0.67
C SER A 150 17.97 1.57 0.67
N ILE A 151 18.39 0.31 0.75
CA ILE A 151 19.02 -0.25 1.95
C ILE A 151 20.40 0.39 2.15
N LEU A 152 21.22 0.47 1.09
CA LEU A 152 22.55 1.06 1.16
C LEU A 152 22.49 2.55 1.50
N SER A 153 21.56 3.31 0.90
CA SER A 153 21.36 4.72 1.27
C SER A 153 21.00 4.90 2.74
N ALA A 154 20.23 3.97 3.33
CA ALA A 154 19.86 4.01 4.74
C ALA A 154 21.03 3.64 5.68
N ILE A 155 22.05 2.92 5.17
CA ILE A 155 23.26 2.54 5.91
C ILE A 155 24.33 3.64 5.83
N ASP A 156 24.45 4.30 4.69
CA ASP A 156 25.45 5.36 4.45
C ASP A 156 25.09 6.70 5.12
N GLU A 157 23.80 6.93 5.43
CA GLU A 157 23.36 8.08 6.20
C GLU A 157 23.74 7.92 7.69
N ALA A 158 24.81 8.62 8.10
CA ALA A 158 25.31 8.71 9.47
C ALA A 158 24.20 9.00 10.53
N PRO A 159 24.36 8.52 11.79
CA PRO A 159 23.33 8.55 12.84
C PRO A 159 22.81 9.94 13.26
N ASP A 160 23.42 11.03 12.78
CA ASP A 160 23.06 12.41 13.14
C ASP A 160 22.01 13.05 12.21
N LYS A 161 21.59 12.37 11.13
CA LYS A 161 20.42 12.79 10.35
C LYS A 161 19.19 12.02 10.80
N VAL A 162 18.41 12.67 11.66
CA VAL A 162 17.03 12.29 11.94
C VAL A 162 16.31 12.07 10.59
N HIS A 163 15.94 10.83 10.28
CA HIS A 163 15.23 10.35 9.09
C HIS A 163 16.04 9.70 7.94
N GLY A 164 17.05 8.89 8.24
CA GLY A 164 17.35 7.75 7.37
C GLY A 164 16.12 6.83 7.30
N LYS A 165 15.34 6.89 6.22
CA LYS A 165 14.11 6.09 6.06
C LYS A 165 14.48 4.65 5.72
N ASP A 166 14.90 3.91 6.74
CA ASP A 166 15.02 2.46 6.70
C ASP A 166 13.81 1.85 5.96
N PRO A 167 14.00 1.25 4.77
CA PRO A 167 12.92 0.78 3.92
C PRO A 167 12.24 -0.48 4.48
N ILE A 168 12.91 -1.21 5.38
CA ILE A 168 12.39 -2.42 6.02
C ILE A 168 11.52 -2.06 7.23
N GLN A 169 11.84 -0.96 7.91
CA GLN A 169 11.18 -0.56 9.15
C GLN A 169 9.64 -0.40 9.06
N PRO A 170 9.04 0.17 7.99
CA PRO A 170 7.58 0.22 7.86
C PRO A 170 6.92 -1.17 7.93
N ILE A 171 7.50 -2.18 7.26
CA ILE A 171 6.97 -3.55 7.32
C ILE A 171 7.18 -4.15 8.71
N VAL A 172 8.32 -3.88 9.35
CA VAL A 172 8.58 -4.31 10.74
C VAL A 172 7.58 -3.70 11.72
N ASP A 173 7.20 -2.43 11.52
CA ASP A 173 6.17 -1.78 12.32
C ASP A 173 4.80 -2.47 12.13
N ILE A 174 4.44 -2.83 10.89
CA ILE A 174 3.23 -3.63 10.59
C ILE A 174 3.28 -4.96 11.33
N VAL A 175 4.37 -5.72 11.18
CA VAL A 175 4.56 -7.02 11.86
C VAL A 175 4.41 -6.86 13.37
N ARG A 176 5.01 -5.82 13.97
CA ARG A 176 4.89 -5.53 15.40
C ARG A 176 3.44 -5.27 15.81
N VAL A 177 2.74 -4.38 15.12
CA VAL A 177 1.35 -4.04 15.45
C VAL A 177 0.43 -5.25 15.25
N SER A 178 0.64 -6.02 14.19
CA SER A 178 -0.10 -7.26 13.92
C SER A 178 0.13 -8.31 15.02
N LEU A 179 1.37 -8.50 15.49
CA LEU A 179 1.66 -9.36 16.64
C LEU A 179 0.99 -8.86 17.93
N MET A 180 0.86 -7.54 18.13
CA MET A 180 0.15 -6.97 19.28
C MET A 180 -1.37 -7.18 19.20
N LYS A 181 -1.94 -7.14 18.00
CA LYS A 181 -3.37 -7.36 17.73
C LYS A 181 -3.73 -8.84 17.54
N SER A 182 -2.77 -9.76 17.65
CA SER A 182 -2.92 -11.19 17.39
C SER A 182 -3.32 -11.53 15.95
N ASP A 183 -3.01 -10.66 14.99
CA ASP A 183 -3.14 -10.93 13.56
C ASP A 183 -1.84 -11.58 13.05
N TYR A 184 -1.72 -12.89 13.28
CA TYR A 184 -0.49 -13.63 13.01
C TYR A 184 -0.26 -13.85 11.50
N GLU A 185 -1.31 -13.91 10.69
CA GLU A 185 -1.20 -14.04 9.24
C GLU A 185 -0.59 -12.77 8.63
N THR A 186 -1.04 -11.58 9.04
CA THR A 186 -0.43 -10.33 8.59
C THR A 186 1.02 -10.21 9.05
N ALA A 187 1.33 -10.64 10.28
CA ALA A 187 2.71 -10.67 10.77
C ALA A 187 3.61 -11.61 9.96
N ARG A 188 3.10 -12.80 9.61
CA ARG A 188 3.80 -13.77 8.77
C ARG A 188 3.98 -13.25 7.34
N ALA A 189 2.94 -12.65 6.75
CA ALA A 189 3.02 -12.04 5.43
C ALA A 189 4.07 -10.92 5.37
N GLY A 190 4.17 -10.10 6.42
CA GLY A 190 5.18 -9.05 6.51
C GLY A 190 6.61 -9.61 6.53
N LEU A 191 6.86 -10.67 7.32
CA LEU A 191 8.16 -11.35 7.35
C LEU A 191 8.50 -12.01 6.00
N SER A 192 7.55 -12.69 5.38
CA SER A 192 7.72 -13.31 4.06
C SER A 192 8.07 -12.27 2.99
N ALA A 193 7.40 -11.11 3.01
CA ALA A 193 7.68 -10.05 2.04
C ALA A 193 9.10 -9.48 2.19
N ILE A 194 9.60 -9.35 3.43
CA ILE A 194 11.00 -8.95 3.66
C ILE A 194 11.96 -10.02 3.14
N GLU A 195 11.68 -11.30 3.40
CA GLU A 195 12.49 -12.42 2.90
C GLU A 195 12.54 -12.43 1.37
N ASP A 196 11.39 -12.37 0.69
CA ASP A 196 11.28 -12.42 -0.78
C ASP A 196 12.11 -11.32 -1.44
N ARG A 197 12.02 -10.09 -0.92
CA ARG A 197 12.82 -8.97 -1.44
C ARG A 197 14.31 -9.14 -1.18
N THR A 198 14.66 -9.72 -0.04
CA THR A 198 16.06 -9.99 0.29
C THR A 198 16.64 -11.08 -0.61
N ILE A 199 15.87 -12.10 -0.99
CA ILE A 199 16.30 -13.12 -1.98
C ILE A 199 16.72 -12.43 -3.29
N HIS A 200 15.90 -11.50 -3.79
CA HIS A 200 16.18 -10.79 -5.03
C HIS A 200 17.46 -9.94 -4.95
N ILE A 201 17.66 -9.21 -3.85
CA ILE A 201 18.84 -8.34 -3.64
C ILE A 201 20.11 -9.18 -3.44
N VAL A 202 20.02 -10.25 -2.64
CA VAL A 202 21.17 -11.15 -2.42
C VAL A 202 21.58 -11.82 -3.71
N LYS A 203 20.61 -12.31 -4.51
CA LYS A 203 20.91 -12.94 -5.80
C LYS A 203 21.59 -11.96 -6.76
N SER A 204 21.10 -10.71 -6.88
CA SER A 204 21.72 -9.72 -7.78
C SER A 204 23.14 -9.36 -7.36
N LEU A 205 23.38 -9.23 -6.05
CA LEU A 205 24.72 -8.94 -5.52
C LEU A 205 25.68 -10.13 -5.64
N GLU A 206 25.18 -11.36 -5.53
CA GLU A 206 25.99 -12.58 -5.66
C GLU A 206 26.41 -12.90 -7.10
N GLU A 207 25.61 -12.48 -8.08
CA GLU A 207 25.93 -12.62 -9.51
C GLU A 207 27.04 -11.62 -9.95
N SER A 208 27.33 -10.60 -9.13
CA SER A 208 28.41 -9.65 -9.39
C SER A 208 29.73 -10.10 -8.76
N GLU A 209 30.84 -9.97 -9.52
CA GLU A 209 32.19 -10.31 -9.05
C GLU A 209 32.92 -9.14 -8.35
N GLN A 210 32.28 -7.97 -8.21
CA GLN A 210 32.96 -6.79 -7.68
C GLN A 210 33.18 -6.89 -6.15
N ILE A 211 34.37 -6.48 -5.70
CA ILE A 211 34.70 -6.42 -4.26
C ILE A 211 33.75 -5.49 -3.49
N SER A 212 33.31 -4.39 -4.10
CA SER A 212 32.32 -3.48 -3.51
C SER A 212 31.01 -4.19 -3.19
N ASP A 213 30.59 -5.15 -4.02
CA ASP A 213 29.31 -5.85 -3.86
C ASP A 213 29.36 -6.90 -2.75
N LYS A 214 30.54 -7.43 -2.41
CA LYS A 214 30.73 -8.27 -1.21
C LYS A 214 30.46 -7.47 0.07
N THR A 215 31.01 -6.26 0.17
CA THR A 215 30.78 -5.38 1.33
C THR A 215 29.32 -4.94 1.41
N LYS A 216 28.70 -4.60 0.27
CA LYS A 216 27.26 -4.27 0.22
C LYS A 216 26.39 -5.45 0.66
N LEU A 217 26.69 -6.66 0.17
CA LEU A 217 25.98 -7.88 0.55
C LEU A 217 26.07 -8.14 2.05
N GLU A 218 27.26 -8.00 2.63
CA GLU A 218 27.45 -8.13 4.07
C GLU A 218 26.60 -7.11 4.86
N ASN A 219 26.55 -5.85 4.40
CA ASN A 219 25.73 -4.81 5.04
C ASN A 219 24.22 -5.07 4.92
N VAL A 220 23.75 -5.55 3.76
CA VAL A 220 22.35 -5.96 3.55
C VAL A 220 21.97 -7.09 4.51
N LEU A 221 22.83 -8.10 4.67
CA LEU A 221 22.60 -9.22 5.59
C LEU A 221 22.57 -8.76 7.06
N LYS A 222 23.48 -7.87 7.48
CA LYS A 222 23.45 -7.25 8.82
C LYS A 222 22.13 -6.51 9.09
N CYS A 223 21.66 -5.74 8.11
CA CYS A 223 20.38 -5.03 8.19
C CYS A 223 19.22 -6.04 8.37
N LEU A 224 19.14 -7.05 7.49
CA LEU A 224 18.16 -8.13 7.58
C LEU A 224 18.16 -8.78 8.98
N PHE A 225 19.31 -9.24 9.46
CA PHE A 225 19.42 -9.91 10.74
C PHE A 225 18.95 -9.04 11.90
N THR A 226 19.22 -7.74 11.85
CA THR A 226 18.75 -6.80 12.88
C THR A 226 17.23 -6.74 12.95
N HIS A 227 16.55 -6.63 11.80
CA HIS A 227 15.09 -6.55 11.75
C HIS A 227 14.42 -7.88 12.08
N ILE A 228 14.87 -8.98 11.45
CA ILE A 228 14.31 -10.32 11.65
C ILE A 228 14.51 -10.81 13.08
N ARG A 229 15.66 -10.51 13.70
CA ARG A 229 15.87 -10.79 15.12
C ARG A 229 14.84 -10.05 15.97
N ARG A 230 14.67 -8.73 15.77
CA ARG A 230 13.73 -7.92 16.58
C ARG A 230 12.29 -8.43 16.48
N THR A 231 11.84 -8.77 15.27
CA THR A 231 10.48 -9.31 15.06
C THR A 231 10.33 -10.73 15.59
N GLY A 232 11.32 -11.60 15.38
CA GLY A 232 11.33 -12.97 15.93
C GLY A 232 11.29 -13.00 17.46
N PHE A 233 12.01 -12.09 18.12
CA PHE A 233 12.00 -11.95 19.58
C PHE A 233 10.64 -11.53 20.11
N LEU A 234 10.00 -10.59 19.41
CA LEU A 234 8.66 -10.14 19.77
C LEU A 234 7.63 -11.26 19.61
N ALA A 235 7.68 -12.01 18.50
CA ALA A 235 6.80 -13.14 18.26
C ALA A 235 6.99 -14.24 19.32
N ALA A 236 8.25 -14.53 19.68
CA ALA A 236 8.58 -15.53 20.69
C ALA A 236 8.03 -15.14 22.06
N ASN A 237 8.24 -13.89 22.49
CA ASN A 237 7.68 -13.34 23.74
C ASN A 237 6.15 -13.40 23.78
N ARG A 238 5.49 -13.28 22.63
CA ARG A 238 4.03 -13.41 22.49
C ARG A 238 3.56 -14.87 22.40
N LYS A 239 4.48 -15.84 22.48
CA LYS A 239 4.25 -17.30 22.35
C LYS A 239 3.59 -17.68 21.02
N VAL A 240 3.91 -16.97 19.93
CA VAL A 240 3.35 -17.21 18.61
C VAL A 240 4.31 -18.06 17.78
N GLY A 241 3.95 -19.31 17.51
CA GLY A 241 4.84 -20.28 16.86
C GLY A 241 5.26 -19.89 15.44
N ASP A 242 4.30 -19.58 14.56
CA ASP A 242 4.58 -19.48 13.12
C ASP A 242 5.51 -18.31 12.74
N PRO A 243 5.29 -17.05 13.19
CA PRO A 243 6.21 -15.95 12.88
C PRO A 243 7.57 -16.12 13.57
N THR A 244 7.63 -16.76 14.74
CA THR A 244 8.89 -17.09 15.41
C THR A 244 9.69 -18.10 14.60
N LEU A 245 9.04 -19.18 14.16
CA LEU A 245 9.68 -20.22 13.34
C LEU A 245 10.20 -19.63 12.02
N LEU A 246 9.39 -18.81 11.34
CA LEU A 246 9.79 -18.15 10.10
C LEU A 246 11.02 -17.25 10.32
N ALA A 247 11.04 -16.44 11.38
CA ALA A 247 12.20 -15.62 11.71
C ALA A 247 13.45 -16.47 11.98
N THR A 248 13.33 -17.61 12.67
CA THR A 248 14.44 -18.54 12.89
C THR A 248 14.94 -19.15 11.59
N ILE A 249 14.05 -19.56 10.68
CA ILE A 249 14.42 -20.12 9.37
C ILE A 249 15.18 -19.09 8.53
N ILE A 250 14.69 -17.84 8.46
CA ILE A 250 15.36 -16.75 7.74
C ILE A 250 16.77 -16.54 8.30
N LEU A 251 16.91 -16.40 9.63
CA LEU A 251 18.21 -16.21 10.27
C LEU A 251 19.16 -17.38 9.98
N TYR A 252 18.66 -18.62 10.00
CA TYR A 252 19.46 -19.81 9.74
C TYR A 252 19.94 -19.86 8.28
N ASN A 253 19.04 -19.69 7.31
CA ASN A 253 19.37 -19.81 5.89
C ASN A 253 20.41 -18.76 5.47
N TYR A 254 20.19 -17.50 5.84
CA TYR A 254 21.10 -16.43 5.51
C TYR A 254 22.36 -16.42 6.38
N GLY A 255 22.28 -16.89 7.63
CA GLY A 255 23.45 -17.10 8.49
C GLY A 255 24.38 -18.17 7.95
N LYS A 256 23.84 -19.31 7.48
CA LYS A 256 24.60 -20.36 6.81
C LYS A 256 25.28 -19.81 5.55
N ARG A 257 24.54 -19.07 4.71
CA ARG A 257 25.06 -18.45 3.49
C ARG A 257 26.18 -17.46 3.78
N SER A 258 26.03 -16.66 4.84
CA SER A 258 27.05 -15.73 5.33
C SER A 258 28.34 -16.46 5.73
N ALA A 259 28.21 -17.61 6.43
CA ALA A 259 29.34 -18.41 6.86
C ALA A 259 30.09 -19.04 5.66
N GLU A 260 29.35 -19.60 4.70
CA GLU A 260 29.92 -20.17 3.46
C GLU A 260 30.71 -19.15 2.64
N ARG A 261 30.38 -17.86 2.77
CA ARG A 261 31.04 -16.75 2.08
C ARG A 261 32.18 -16.10 2.89
N GLY A 262 32.38 -16.51 4.14
CA GLY A 262 33.41 -15.94 5.02
C GLY A 262 33.08 -14.53 5.55
N PHE A 263 31.81 -14.12 5.56
CA PHE A 263 31.39 -12.85 6.15
C PHE A 263 31.31 -13.00 7.68
N GLU A 264 32.42 -12.80 8.36
CA GLU A 264 32.56 -13.07 9.80
C GLU A 264 31.53 -12.30 10.64
N ASP A 265 31.37 -10.99 10.40
CA ASP A 265 30.46 -10.17 11.21
C ASP A 265 28.99 -10.55 11.01
N SER A 266 28.57 -10.74 9.75
CA SER A 266 27.21 -11.17 9.42
C SER A 266 26.91 -12.55 10.00
N THR A 267 27.88 -13.47 9.95
CA THR A 267 27.76 -14.81 10.52
C THR A 267 27.61 -14.74 12.03
N TRP A 268 28.44 -13.93 12.69
CA TRP A 268 28.35 -13.67 14.12
C TRP A 268 26.96 -13.14 14.50
N TRP A 269 26.45 -12.14 13.79
CA TRP A 269 25.11 -11.60 14.02
C TRP A 269 24.01 -12.65 13.88
N ALA A 270 24.07 -13.51 12.86
CA ALA A 270 23.10 -14.57 12.67
C ALA A 270 23.15 -15.59 13.81
N VAL A 271 24.34 -16.08 14.16
CA VAL A 271 24.53 -17.07 15.24
C VAL A 271 24.04 -16.53 16.59
N VAL A 272 24.42 -15.29 16.94
CA VAL A 272 23.95 -14.64 18.18
C VAL A 272 22.44 -14.47 18.17
N SER A 273 21.86 -14.10 17.03
CA SER A 273 20.41 -13.92 16.90
C SER A 273 19.66 -15.23 17.12
N ILE A 274 20.10 -16.31 16.50
CA ILE A 274 19.52 -17.66 16.64
C ILE A 274 19.69 -18.17 18.07
N GLY A 275 20.90 -18.06 18.63
CA GLY A 275 21.20 -18.53 19.98
C GLY A 275 20.31 -17.89 21.03
N ARG A 276 20.21 -16.55 21.02
CA ARG A 276 19.37 -15.83 21.99
C ARG A 276 17.87 -16.07 21.75
N LEU A 277 17.42 -16.27 20.50
CA LEU A 277 16.03 -16.66 20.22
C LEU A 277 15.73 -18.06 20.78
N GLY A 278 16.66 -19.00 20.60
CA GLY A 278 16.55 -20.36 21.12
C GLY A 278 16.45 -20.38 22.65
N GLU A 279 17.32 -19.64 23.33
CA GLU A 279 17.30 -19.46 24.79
C GLU A 279 15.93 -18.96 25.27
N LEU A 280 15.43 -17.87 24.66
CA LEU A 280 14.12 -17.31 25.01
C LEU A 280 12.97 -18.32 24.82
N ILE A 281 12.97 -19.08 23.72
CA ILE A 281 11.93 -20.08 23.44
C ILE A 281 11.94 -21.19 24.51
N VAL A 282 13.14 -21.62 24.95
CA VAL A 282 13.29 -22.63 25.99
C VAL A 282 12.80 -22.11 27.33
N GLU A 283 13.19 -20.89 27.73
CA GLU A 283 12.73 -20.26 28.97
C GLU A 283 11.20 -20.14 29.03
N LEU A 284 10.57 -19.72 27.93
CA LEU A 284 9.11 -19.57 27.86
C LEU A 284 8.38 -20.92 27.97
N LYS A 285 8.92 -21.98 27.37
CA LYS A 285 8.39 -23.35 27.51
C LYS A 285 8.52 -23.83 28.96
N PHE A 286 9.69 -23.64 29.57
CA PHE A 286 9.94 -24.03 30.95
C PHE A 286 8.98 -23.34 31.93
N ASN A 287 8.81 -22.02 31.81
CA ASN A 287 7.88 -21.26 32.64
C ASN A 287 6.42 -21.72 32.47
N THR A 288 6.02 -22.05 31.25
CA THR A 288 4.66 -22.55 30.98
C THR A 288 4.45 -23.92 31.62
N PHE A 289 5.44 -24.81 31.56
CA PHE A 289 5.40 -26.12 32.22
C PHE A 289 5.33 -26.01 33.76
N VAL A 290 6.13 -25.12 34.36
CA VAL A 290 6.09 -24.86 35.81
C VAL A 290 4.71 -24.37 36.24
N MET A 291 4.12 -23.41 35.50
CA MET A 291 2.77 -22.91 35.79
C MET A 291 1.70 -23.99 35.71
N HIS A 292 1.72 -24.85 34.68
CA HIS A 292 0.80 -25.98 34.58
C HIS A 292 0.97 -26.98 35.73
N THR A 293 2.21 -27.23 36.16
CA THR A 293 2.50 -28.13 37.29
C THR A 293 1.93 -27.56 38.59
N ILE A 294 2.11 -26.26 38.85
CA ILE A 294 1.54 -25.58 40.02
C ILE A 294 0.00 -25.64 39.99
N GLN A 295 -0.62 -25.34 38.85
CA GLN A 295 -2.08 -25.41 38.69
C GLN A 295 -2.66 -26.82 38.83
N SER A 296 -1.88 -27.87 38.54
CA SER A 296 -2.30 -29.26 38.72
C SER A 296 -2.20 -29.75 40.17
N LEU A 297 -1.60 -28.94 41.05
CA LEU A 297 -1.43 -29.23 42.48
C LEU A 297 -2.45 -28.48 43.37
N GLU A 298 -3.26 -27.59 42.79
CA GLU A 298 -4.42 -26.91 43.42
C GLU A 298 -5.72 -27.67 43.10
#